data_AF-A0A7D5MBY6-F1
#
_entry.id   AF-A0A7D5MBY6-F1
#
_cell.length_a   1.000
_cell.length_b   1.000
_cell.length_c   1.000
_cell.angle_alpha   90.00
_cell.angle_beta   90.00
_cell.angle_gamma   90.00
#
_symmetry.space_group_name_H-M   'P 1'
#
loop_
_entity.id
_entity.type
_entity.pdbx_description
1 polymer ?
#
loop_
_entity_poly.entity_id
_entity_poly.type
_entity_poly.pdbx_seq_one_letter_code
_entity_poly.pdbx_strand_id
1 'polypeptide(L)'
;MSEITESFCNDIVKQYDSRKIARPVYVIQEHHASRLHWDLRFEFDGVLKSWALPKIPPTKEGEKRLAVSVPDHPVQYALFEGQIPEGNYGAGSVKIWDRGTFETVEKEPKKMVLNIKGEKLQGNYCLLHFKPQENNWLFFKLKAA
;
A
#
# COMPACT_ATOMS: atom_id res chain seq x y z
N MET A 1 16.16 6.69 -1.40
CA MET A 1 16.20 5.44 -0.60
C MET A 1 17.66 5.19 -0.22
N SER A 2 17.94 4.43 0.83
CA SER A 2 19.34 4.07 1.16
C SER A 2 19.78 2.85 0.34
N GLU A 3 21.08 2.68 0.09
CA GLU A 3 21.63 1.52 -0.63
C GLU A 3 21.23 0.19 0.01
N ILE A 4 21.15 0.14 1.35
CA ILE A 4 20.75 -1.06 2.10
C ILE A 4 19.29 -1.43 1.77
N THR A 5 18.40 -0.43 1.68
CA THR A 5 17.00 -0.63 1.31
C THR A 5 16.83 -1.09 -0.13
N GLU A 6 17.66 -0.58 -1.05
CA GLU A 6 17.68 -1.03 -2.43
C GLU A 6 18.17 -2.48 -2.54
N SER A 7 19.20 -2.86 -1.77
CA SER A 7 19.66 -4.26 -1.68
C SER A 7 18.55 -5.18 -1.20
N PHE A 8 17.82 -4.80 -0.14
CA PHE A 8 16.72 -5.59 0.38
C PHE A 8 15.61 -5.77 -0.66
N CYS A 9 15.20 -4.70 -1.35
CA CYS A 9 14.22 -4.79 -2.43
C CYS A 9 14.68 -5.69 -3.58
N ASN A 10 15.97 -5.67 -3.92
CA ASN A 10 16.53 -6.54 -4.95
C ASN A 10 16.47 -8.02 -4.56
N ASP A 11 16.70 -8.34 -3.28
CA ASP A 11 16.60 -9.72 -2.78
C ASP A 11 15.14 -10.22 -2.84
N ILE A 12 14.18 -9.38 -2.48
CA ILE A 12 12.74 -9.68 -2.65
C ILE A 12 12.41 -9.96 -4.12
N VAL A 13 12.92 -9.14 -5.06
CA VAL A 13 12.66 -9.35 -6.49
C VAL A 13 13.21 -10.69 -6.99
N LYS A 14 14.34 -11.16 -6.46
CA LYS A 14 14.92 -12.47 -6.80
C LYS A 14 14.17 -13.64 -6.17
N GLN A 15 13.64 -13.45 -4.97
CA GLN A 15 12.99 -14.51 -4.20
C GLN A 15 11.56 -14.80 -4.66
N TYR A 16 10.82 -13.78 -5.14
CA TYR A 16 9.40 -13.89 -5.42
C TYR A 16 9.09 -13.76 -6.93
N ASP A 17 8.33 -14.71 -7.46
CA ASP A 17 7.88 -14.69 -8.87
C ASP A 17 6.60 -13.87 -9.02
N SER A 18 6.70 -12.71 -9.67
CA SER A 18 5.56 -11.80 -9.87
C SER A 18 4.45 -12.39 -10.74
N ARG A 19 4.73 -13.42 -11.55
CA ARG A 19 3.70 -14.12 -12.37
C ARG A 19 2.68 -14.88 -11.53
N LYS A 20 2.98 -15.12 -10.26
CA LYS A 20 2.08 -15.78 -9.31
C LYS A 20 1.10 -14.80 -8.64
N ILE A 21 1.21 -13.51 -8.92
CA ILE A 21 0.40 -12.47 -8.28
C ILE A 21 -0.77 -12.12 -9.20
N ALA A 22 -1.99 -12.13 -8.65
CA ALA A 22 -3.17 -11.65 -9.36
C ALA A 22 -3.06 -10.13 -9.58
N ARG A 23 -3.37 -9.66 -10.79
CA ARG A 23 -3.22 -8.25 -11.19
C ARG A 23 -4.56 -7.60 -11.56
N PRO A 24 -4.69 -6.27 -11.42
CA PRO A 24 -3.71 -5.37 -10.81
C PRO A 24 -3.64 -5.56 -9.29
N VAL A 25 -2.44 -5.52 -8.72
CA VAL A 25 -2.19 -5.90 -7.31
C VAL A 25 -2.72 -4.85 -6.34
N TYR A 26 -3.44 -5.32 -5.32
CA TYR A 26 -3.74 -4.59 -4.10
C TYR A 26 -3.19 -5.35 -2.90
N VAL A 27 -2.50 -4.65 -2.00
CA VAL A 27 -2.05 -5.22 -0.73
C VAL A 27 -2.05 -4.16 0.36
N ILE A 28 -2.35 -4.59 1.59
CA ILE A 28 -2.05 -3.85 2.80
C ILE A 28 -1.15 -4.71 3.68
N GLN A 29 -0.03 -4.17 4.11
CA GLN A 29 0.88 -4.80 5.05
C GLN A 29 0.78 -4.12 6.42
N GLU A 30 0.61 -4.89 7.48
CA GLU A 30 0.79 -4.42 8.85
C GLU A 30 2.28 -4.41 9.19
N HIS A 31 2.77 -3.25 9.59
CA HIS A 31 4.19 -2.99 9.73
C HIS A 31 4.53 -2.52 11.14
N HIS A 32 5.20 -3.40 11.89
CA HIS A 32 5.73 -3.17 13.23
C HIS A 32 7.17 -2.62 13.13
N ALA A 33 7.28 -1.39 12.64
CA ALA A 33 8.53 -0.62 12.62
C ALA A 33 8.73 0.13 13.96
N SER A 34 9.42 1.27 13.94
CA SER A 34 9.51 2.19 15.09
C SER A 34 8.13 2.62 15.63
N ARG A 35 7.12 2.65 14.74
CA ARG A 35 5.71 2.80 15.09
C ARG A 35 4.90 1.80 14.26
N LEU A 36 3.89 1.21 14.89
CA LEU A 36 2.89 0.40 14.19
C LEU A 36 2.15 1.26 13.16
N HIS A 37 2.11 0.79 11.92
CA HIS A 37 1.35 1.39 10.83
C HIS A 37 0.96 0.33 9.80
N TRP A 38 0.19 0.72 8.78
CA TRP A 38 -0.21 -0.14 7.68
C TRP A 38 0.24 0.45 6.36
N ASP A 39 0.98 -0.30 5.56
CA ASP A 39 1.41 0.11 4.23
C ASP A 39 0.38 -0.34 3.19
N LEU A 40 -0.36 0.63 2.65
CA LEU A 40 -1.31 0.46 1.56
C LEU A 40 -0.61 0.58 0.21
N ARG A 41 -0.84 -0.38 -0.67
CA ARG A 41 -0.17 -0.41 -1.97
C ARG A 41 -1.14 -0.79 -3.09
N PHE A 42 -1.00 -0.08 -4.19
CA PHE A 42 -1.70 -0.36 -5.45
C PHE A 42 -0.70 -0.43 -6.59
N GLU A 43 -0.86 -1.43 -7.44
CA GLU A 43 -0.05 -1.55 -8.64
C GLU A 43 -0.48 -0.54 -9.71
N PHE A 44 0.44 0.32 -10.11
CA PHE A 44 0.31 1.18 -11.29
C PHE A 44 1.63 1.19 -12.04
N ASP A 45 1.57 1.11 -13.37
CA ASP A 45 2.72 1.29 -14.25
C ASP A 45 3.91 0.36 -13.91
N GLY A 46 3.61 -0.86 -13.42
CA GLY A 46 4.61 -1.88 -13.08
C GLY A 46 5.29 -1.72 -11.72
N VAL A 47 4.82 -0.79 -10.88
CA VAL A 47 5.31 -0.59 -9.50
C VAL A 47 4.16 -0.51 -8.51
N LEU A 48 4.45 -0.71 -7.23
CA LEU A 48 3.51 -0.51 -6.14
C LEU A 48 3.59 0.94 -5.65
N LYS A 49 2.62 1.76 -6.08
CA LYS A 49 2.38 3.07 -5.47
C LYS A 49 1.94 2.86 -4.04
N SER A 50 2.61 3.53 -3.10
CA SER A 50 2.58 3.13 -1.69
C SER A 50 2.27 4.31 -0.76
N TRP A 51 1.47 4.04 0.28
CA TRP A 51 1.13 4.98 1.34
C TRP A 51 1.20 4.30 2.71
N ALA A 52 1.79 4.99 3.69
CA ALA A 52 1.74 4.59 5.10
C ALA A 52 0.48 5.16 5.78
N LEU A 53 -0.31 4.30 6.42
CA LEU A 53 -1.46 4.65 7.26
C LEU A 53 -1.08 4.47 8.73
N PRO A 54 -1.01 5.55 9.54
CA PRO A 54 -0.68 5.45 10.96
C PRO A 54 -1.75 4.75 11.82
N LYS A 55 -2.91 4.46 11.25
CA LYS A 55 -4.06 3.83 11.92
C LYS A 55 -4.63 2.74 11.02
N ILE A 56 -5.32 1.79 11.63
CA ILE A 56 -5.94 0.66 10.93
C ILE A 56 -6.76 1.14 9.70
N PRO A 57 -6.67 0.44 8.56
CA PRO A 57 -7.41 0.82 7.35
C PRO A 57 -8.92 0.94 7.62
N PRO A 58 -9.62 1.88 6.95
CA PRO A 58 -11.03 2.11 7.18
C PRO A 58 -11.84 0.93 6.64
N THR A 59 -12.46 0.15 7.52
CA THR A 59 -13.30 -1.00 7.11
C THR A 59 -14.77 -0.61 6.93
N LYS A 60 -15.16 0.57 7.43
CA LYS A 60 -16.52 1.08 7.44
C LYS A 60 -16.61 2.46 6.78
N GLU A 61 -17.80 2.78 6.30
CA GLU A 61 -18.12 4.12 5.79
C GLU A 61 -18.00 5.18 6.90
N GLY A 62 -17.65 6.40 6.50
CA GLY A 62 -17.47 7.53 7.43
C GLY A 62 -16.09 7.57 8.10
N GLU A 63 -15.33 6.48 8.10
CA GLU A 63 -13.95 6.47 8.58
C GLU A 63 -13.01 7.10 7.55
N LYS A 64 -12.26 8.13 7.98
CA LYS A 64 -11.19 8.74 7.19
C LYS A 64 -9.84 8.45 7.84
N ARG A 65 -8.86 8.08 7.02
CA ARG A 65 -7.47 7.84 7.46
C ARG A 65 -6.51 8.73 6.70
N LEU A 66 -5.52 9.27 7.43
CA LEU A 66 -4.34 9.85 6.82
C LEU A 66 -3.57 8.73 6.10
N ALA A 67 -3.18 8.98 4.87
CA ALA A 67 -2.33 8.12 4.07
C ALA A 67 -1.14 8.96 3.58
N VAL A 68 0.06 8.65 4.06
CA VAL A 68 1.28 9.41 3.73
C VAL A 68 1.99 8.71 2.58
N SER A 69 2.16 9.36 1.44
CA SER A 69 2.87 8.78 0.29
C SER A 69 4.31 8.43 0.68
N VAL A 70 4.74 7.24 0.32
CA VAL A 70 6.12 6.73 0.51
C VAL A 70 6.68 6.27 -0.84
N PRO A 71 8.00 6.01 -0.96
CA PRO A 71 8.60 5.55 -2.20
C PRO A 71 7.93 4.31 -2.77
N ASP A 72 7.97 4.18 -4.09
CA ASP A 72 7.42 3.02 -4.81
C ASP A 72 8.17 1.74 -4.43
N HIS A 73 7.47 0.61 -4.51
CA HIS A 73 8.04 -0.72 -4.24
C HIS A 73 7.89 -1.62 -5.47
N PRO A 74 8.77 -2.63 -5.65
CA PRO A 74 8.58 -3.63 -6.70
C PRO A 74 7.32 -4.45 -6.45
N VAL A 75 6.66 -4.94 -7.51
CA VAL A 75 5.41 -5.71 -7.43
C VAL A 75 5.55 -6.97 -6.57
N GLN A 76 6.71 -7.61 -6.63
CA GLN A 76 7.09 -8.76 -5.80
C GLN A 76 6.97 -8.49 -4.29
N TYR A 77 7.14 -7.23 -3.87
CA TYR A 77 7.03 -6.83 -2.48
C TYR A 77 5.64 -7.06 -1.89
N ALA A 78 4.60 -7.19 -2.73
CA ALA A 78 3.26 -7.53 -2.28
C ALA A 78 3.13 -8.93 -1.67
N LEU A 79 4.10 -9.81 -1.93
CA LEU A 79 4.15 -11.16 -1.35
C LEU A 79 5.02 -11.23 -0.08
N PHE A 80 5.70 -10.15 0.28
CA PHE A 80 6.64 -10.15 1.40
C PHE A 80 5.91 -10.16 2.75
N GLU A 81 6.31 -11.12 3.59
CA GLU A 81 6.04 -11.20 5.02
C GLU A 81 7.34 -11.64 5.70
N GLY A 82 7.70 -11.01 6.81
CA GLY A 82 8.94 -11.33 7.51
C GLY A 82 9.49 -10.17 8.32
N GLN A 83 10.80 -10.21 8.55
CA GLN A 83 11.52 -9.18 9.28
C GLN A 83 12.38 -8.37 8.30
N ILE A 84 12.19 -7.06 8.30
CA ILE A 84 13.12 -6.12 7.66
C ILE A 84 14.27 -5.89 8.64
N PRO A 85 15.53 -6.17 8.25
CA PRO A 85 16.67 -6.06 9.16
C PRO A 85 16.90 -4.63 9.66
N GLU A 86 17.45 -4.49 10.87
CA GLU A 86 17.88 -3.19 11.40
C GLU A 86 18.88 -2.50 10.46
N GLY A 87 18.90 -1.17 10.49
CA GLY A 87 19.69 -0.35 9.56
C GLY A 87 19.05 -0.12 8.19
N ASN A 88 17.99 -0.87 7.83
CA ASN A 88 17.16 -0.58 6.66
C ASN A 88 16.11 0.48 6.96
N TYR A 89 15.73 1.24 5.93
CA TYR A 89 14.51 2.04 5.98
C TYR A 89 13.30 1.12 6.17
N GLY A 90 12.51 1.38 7.21
CA GLY A 90 11.38 0.51 7.56
C GLY A 90 11.81 -0.77 8.28
N ALA A 91 12.92 -0.80 9.01
CA ALA A 91 13.25 -1.94 9.87
C ALA A 91 12.09 -2.28 10.82
N GLY A 92 11.70 -3.56 10.88
CA GLY A 92 10.49 -3.97 11.56
C GLY A 92 9.91 -5.28 11.02
N SER A 93 8.91 -5.82 11.72
CA SER A 93 8.17 -6.99 11.25
C SER A 93 7.04 -6.57 10.32
N VAL A 94 6.90 -7.26 9.20
CA VAL A 94 5.87 -7.02 8.18
C VAL A 94 5.01 -8.27 8.02
N LYS A 95 3.69 -8.09 8.06
CA LYS A 95 2.69 -9.14 7.80
C LYS A 95 1.66 -8.65 6.80
N ILE A 96 1.11 -9.53 5.97
CA ILE A 96 0.02 -9.17 5.07
C ILE A 96 -1.24 -9.03 5.91
N TRP A 97 -1.78 -7.82 5.96
CA TRP A 97 -3.04 -7.53 6.62
C TRP A 97 -4.22 -7.79 5.70
N ASP A 98 -4.14 -7.42 4.42
CA ASP A 98 -5.14 -7.70 3.40
C ASP A 98 -4.47 -7.78 2.01
N ARG A 99 -5.09 -8.47 1.08
CA ARG A 99 -4.60 -8.62 -0.29
C ARG A 99 -5.74 -8.89 -1.25
N GLY A 100 -5.51 -8.60 -2.53
CA GLY A 100 -6.43 -8.92 -3.59
C GLY A 100 -6.11 -8.18 -4.86
N THR A 101 -7.15 -7.85 -5.61
CA THR A 101 -7.04 -7.01 -6.81
C THR A 101 -7.90 -5.76 -6.66
N PHE A 102 -7.86 -4.88 -7.65
CA PHE A 102 -8.73 -3.72 -7.69
C PHE A 102 -9.08 -3.35 -9.14
N GLU A 103 -10.07 -2.48 -9.31
CA GLU A 103 -10.36 -1.82 -10.58
C GLU A 103 -10.26 -0.31 -10.40
N THR A 104 -9.69 0.36 -11.40
CA THR A 104 -9.64 1.83 -11.39
C THR A 104 -10.98 2.38 -11.87
N VAL A 105 -11.68 3.13 -11.02
CA VAL A 105 -12.94 3.80 -11.35
C VAL A 105 -12.67 5.22 -11.82
N GLU A 106 -11.77 5.92 -11.13
CA GLU A 106 -11.37 7.30 -11.44
C GLU A 106 -9.90 7.48 -11.08
N LYS A 107 -9.11 8.12 -11.94
CA LYS A 107 -7.70 8.43 -11.66
C LYS A 107 -7.35 9.82 -12.20
N GLU A 108 -7.25 10.77 -11.28
CA GLU A 108 -6.80 12.13 -11.48
C GLU A 108 -5.54 12.40 -10.62
N PRO A 109 -4.75 13.44 -10.92
CA PRO A 109 -3.52 13.73 -10.17
C PRO A 109 -3.70 13.86 -8.65
N LYS A 110 -4.89 14.28 -8.20
CA LYS A 110 -5.19 14.51 -6.78
C LYS A 110 -6.29 13.61 -6.23
N LYS A 111 -6.86 12.71 -7.04
CA LYS A 111 -7.99 11.90 -6.64
C LYS A 111 -7.96 10.56 -7.37
N MET A 112 -8.04 9.48 -6.62
CA MET A 112 -8.19 8.14 -7.18
C MET A 112 -9.36 7.45 -6.51
N VAL A 113 -10.25 6.88 -7.31
CA VAL A 113 -11.33 6.01 -6.84
C VAL A 113 -11.06 4.62 -7.37
N LEU A 114 -10.94 3.66 -6.45
CA LEU A 114 -10.56 2.28 -6.73
C LEU A 114 -11.62 1.35 -6.14
N ASN A 115 -12.12 0.43 -6.95
CA ASN A 115 -12.97 -0.66 -6.48
C ASN A 115 -12.08 -1.79 -5.99
N ILE A 116 -11.90 -1.91 -4.67
CA ILE A 116 -11.03 -2.90 -4.03
C ILE A 116 -11.78 -4.24 -3.95
N LYS A 117 -11.09 -5.31 -4.33
CA LYS A 117 -11.53 -6.70 -4.25
C LYS A 117 -10.57 -7.49 -3.34
N GLY A 118 -10.47 -7.05 -2.08
CA GLY A 118 -9.64 -7.68 -1.05
C GLY A 118 -10.42 -8.70 -0.20
N GLU A 119 -9.71 -9.39 0.68
CA GLU A 119 -10.32 -10.29 1.67
C GLU A 119 -11.04 -9.49 2.76
N LYS A 120 -10.45 -8.36 3.22
CA LYS A 120 -11.01 -7.50 4.27
C LYS A 120 -11.66 -6.23 3.74
N LEU A 121 -11.00 -5.52 2.81
CA LEU A 121 -11.56 -4.33 2.18
C LEU A 121 -12.22 -4.69 0.85
N GLN A 122 -13.50 -4.35 0.73
CA GLN A 122 -14.28 -4.55 -0.49
C GLN A 122 -15.10 -3.31 -0.83
N GLY A 123 -15.20 -3.02 -2.14
CA GLY A 123 -15.98 -1.92 -2.71
C GLY A 123 -15.15 -0.68 -3.03
N ASN A 124 -15.83 0.45 -3.27
CA ASN A 124 -15.19 1.67 -3.72
C ASN A 124 -14.49 2.43 -2.57
N TYR A 125 -13.21 2.72 -2.76
CA TYR A 125 -12.40 3.54 -1.86
C TYR A 125 -11.82 4.74 -2.62
N CYS A 126 -11.63 5.84 -1.91
CA CYS A 126 -11.08 7.07 -2.44
C CYS A 126 -9.75 7.42 -1.74
N LEU A 127 -8.75 7.75 -2.55
CA LEU A 127 -7.53 8.45 -2.15
C LEU A 127 -7.64 9.90 -2.64
N LEU A 128 -7.59 10.87 -1.73
CA LEU A 128 -7.72 12.29 -2.04
C LEU A 128 -6.52 13.11 -1.52
N HIS A 129 -5.82 13.78 -2.43
CA HIS A 129 -4.68 14.65 -2.16
C HIS A 129 -5.15 16.11 -1.99
N PHE A 130 -5.40 16.53 -0.75
CA PHE A 130 -5.97 17.85 -0.46
C PHE A 130 -4.94 18.99 -0.46
N LYS A 131 -3.64 18.71 -0.28
CA LYS A 131 -2.56 19.72 -0.32
C LYS A 131 -1.31 19.24 -1.08
N PRO A 132 -1.17 19.54 -2.38
CA PRO A 132 -0.11 19.01 -3.26
C PRO A 132 1.35 19.21 -2.81
N GLN A 133 1.61 20.16 -1.91
CA GLN A 133 2.95 20.43 -1.38
C GLN A 133 3.33 19.49 -0.23
N GLU A 134 2.39 18.70 0.29
CA GLU A 134 2.61 17.72 1.35
C GLU A 134 2.43 16.30 0.79
N ASN A 135 3.11 15.29 1.31
CA ASN A 135 2.88 13.89 0.90
C ASN A 135 1.57 13.29 1.46
N ASN A 136 0.62 14.13 1.88
CA ASN A 136 -0.53 13.74 2.69
C ASN A 136 -1.80 13.54 1.83
N TRP A 137 -2.35 12.34 1.92
CA TRP A 137 -3.60 11.93 1.31
C TRP A 137 -4.63 11.55 2.38
N LEU A 138 -5.91 11.57 2.00
CA LEU A 138 -6.99 10.95 2.76
C LEU A 138 -7.43 9.67 2.08
N PHE A 139 -7.50 8.57 2.84
CA PHE A 139 -8.05 7.29 2.41
C PHE A 139 -9.36 7.00 3.14
N PHE A 140 -10.42 6.69 2.41
CA PHE A 140 -11.74 6.40 2.98
C PHE A 140 -12.61 5.58 2.03
N LYS A 141 -13.55 4.82 2.61
CA LYS A 141 -14.57 4.08 1.86
C LYS A 141 -15.65 5.03 1.35
N LEU A 142 -16.04 4.89 0.09
CA LEU A 142 -17.18 5.59 -0.49
C LEU A 142 -18.48 4.87 -0.12
N LYS A 143 -19.56 5.65 0.03
CA LYS A 143 -20.89 5.07 0.23
C LYS A 143 -21.29 4.29 -1.01
N ALA A 144 -21.88 3.11 -0.81
CA ALA A 144 -22.66 2.50 -1.89
C ALA A 144 -23.80 3.46 -2.27
N ALA A 145 -23.99 3.65 -3.58
CA ALA A 145 -25.10 4.45 -4.11
C ALA A 145 -26.44 3.75 -3.86
#